data_AF-A0A9R1CQT0-F1
#
_entry.id   AF-A0A9R1CQT0-F1
#
_cell.length_a   1.000
_cell.length_b   1.000
_cell.length_c   1.000
_cell.angle_alpha   90.00
_cell.angle_beta   90.00
_cell.angle_gamma   90.00
#
_symmetry.space_group_name_H-M   'P 1'
#
loop_
_entity.id
_entity.type
_entity.pdbx_description
1 polymer ?
#
loop_
_entity_poly.entity_id
_entity_poly.type
_entity_poly.pdbx_seq_one_letter_code
_entity_poly.pdbx_strand_id
1 'polypeptide(L)'
;MTTTRPAVPGEYIAVRSILEGALLEVEAGLLRRSSVLVAIEDGRILGALVLRGSEIEAIAVRPKRRGKGVGSGLIREAATRRPRLSAGFDPAVRPFYEALGFEVVSDGGRCRGVRQP
;
A
#
# COMPACT_ATOMS: atom_id res chain seq x y z
N MET A 1 1.45 19.19 -3.26
CA MET A 1 1.00 18.21 -4.28
C MET A 1 1.67 16.89 -3.95
N THR A 2 0.90 15.82 -3.82
CA THR A 2 1.45 14.51 -3.48
C THR A 2 1.95 13.81 -4.74
N THR A 3 3.19 13.33 -4.73
CA THR A 3 3.78 12.50 -5.79
C THR A 3 4.08 11.10 -5.26
N THR A 4 4.04 10.09 -6.14
CA THR A 4 4.36 8.71 -5.79
C THR A 4 5.62 8.27 -6.54
N ARG A 5 6.55 7.62 -5.83
CA ARG A 5 7.80 7.11 -6.42
C ARG A 5 8.33 5.89 -5.66
N PRO A 6 9.29 5.14 -6.23
CA PRO A 6 10.04 4.15 -5.47
C PRO A 6 10.73 4.76 -4.26
N ALA A 7 10.73 4.02 -3.15
CA ALA A 7 11.52 4.35 -1.98
C ALA A 7 12.98 3.95 -2.20
N VAL A 8 13.90 4.70 -1.60
CA VAL A 8 15.32 4.33 -1.52
C VAL A 8 15.62 3.66 -0.17
N PRO A 9 16.71 2.87 -0.04
CA PRO A 9 17.00 2.13 1.19
C PRO A 9 17.08 2.99 2.46
N GLY A 10 17.54 4.24 2.35
CA GLY A 10 17.58 5.20 3.47
C GLY A 10 16.19 5.60 4.00
N GLU A 11 15.12 5.37 3.25
CA GLU A 11 13.75 5.70 3.63
C GLU A 11 13.03 4.55 4.35
N TYR A 12 13.63 3.35 4.41
CA TYR A 12 12.95 2.16 4.92
C TYR A 12 12.62 2.24 6.41
N ILE A 13 13.39 3.00 7.20
CA ILE A 13 13.07 3.26 8.61
C ILE A 13 11.77 4.08 8.71
N ALA A 14 11.63 5.12 7.89
CA ALA A 14 10.43 5.95 7.87
C ALA A 14 9.20 5.17 7.34
N VAL A 15 9.40 4.33 6.33
CA VAL A 15 8.36 3.42 5.82
C VAL A 15 7.90 2.47 6.92
N ARG A 16 8.83 1.78 7.59
CA ARG A 16 8.53 0.86 8.70
C ARG A 16 7.74 1.56 9.80
N SER A 17 8.17 2.75 10.23
CA SER A 17 7.45 3.54 11.24
C SER A 17 6.01 3.87 10.84
N ILE A 18 5.74 4.13 9.55
CA ILE A 18 4.37 4.38 9.06
C ILE A 18 3.53 3.10 9.07
N LEU A 19 4.11 1.95 8.71
CA LEU A 19 3.42 0.65 8.74
C LEU A 19 3.07 0.25 10.18
N GLU A 20 4.04 0.35 11.10
CA GLU A 20 3.85 0.07 12.52
C GLU A 20 2.82 1.03 13.15
N GLY A 21 2.84 2.32 12.77
CA GLY A 21 1.82 3.29 13.20
C GLY A 21 0.42 3.01 12.64
N ALA A 22 0.28 2.12 11.67
CA ALA A 22 -0.98 1.59 11.16
C ALA A 22 -1.30 0.18 11.70
N LEU A 23 -0.55 -0.29 12.70
CA LEU A 23 -0.65 -1.63 13.29
C LEU A 23 -0.40 -2.76 12.27
N LEU A 24 0.41 -2.49 11.24
CA LEU A 24 0.86 -3.50 10.29
C LEU A 24 2.24 -3.99 10.70
N GLU A 25 2.32 -5.24 11.17
CA GLU A 25 3.59 -5.90 11.43
C GLU A 25 4.18 -6.42 10.12
N VAL A 26 5.44 -6.08 9.88
CA VAL A 26 6.20 -6.57 8.72
C VAL A 26 7.48 -7.24 9.18
N GLU A 27 7.73 -8.42 8.64
CA GLU A 27 8.92 -9.21 8.95
C GLU A 27 10.23 -8.44 8.64
N ALA A 28 11.30 -8.83 9.33
CA ALA A 28 12.62 -8.28 9.07
C ALA A 28 13.04 -8.54 7.61
N GLY A 29 13.53 -7.48 6.96
CA GLY A 29 14.01 -7.54 5.57
C GLY A 29 12.93 -7.55 4.50
N LEU A 30 11.63 -7.55 4.82
CA LEU A 30 10.54 -7.50 3.82
C LEU A 30 10.76 -6.35 2.82
N LEU A 31 11.03 -5.14 3.33
CA LEU A 31 11.24 -3.94 2.52
C LEU A 31 12.44 -4.06 1.57
N ARG A 32 13.49 -4.80 1.95
CA ARG A 32 14.68 -5.01 1.10
C ARG A 32 14.45 -6.02 -0.01
N ARG A 33 13.51 -6.96 0.19
CA ARG A 33 13.14 -8.01 -0.77
C ARG A 33 11.93 -7.64 -1.64
N SER A 34 11.36 -6.46 -1.44
CA SER A 34 10.11 -6.02 -2.06
C SER A 34 10.30 -4.72 -2.84
N SER A 35 9.40 -4.45 -3.78
CA SER A 35 9.27 -3.13 -4.37
C SER A 35 8.49 -2.23 -3.41
N VAL A 36 9.08 -1.11 -2.99
CA VAL A 36 8.44 -0.19 -2.05
C VAL A 36 8.14 1.13 -2.77
N LEU A 37 6.88 1.55 -2.72
CA LEU A 37 6.44 2.86 -3.19
C LEU A 37 6.14 3.77 -2.01
N VAL A 38 6.48 5.05 -2.14
CA VAL A 38 6.19 6.09 -1.15
C VAL A 38 5.41 7.22 -1.80
N ALA A 39 4.44 7.74 -1.06
CA ALA A 39 3.75 8.97 -1.40
C ALA A 39 4.37 10.12 -0.60
N ILE A 40 4.81 11.16 -1.30
CA ILE A 40 5.59 12.26 -0.73
C ILE A 40 4.90 13.58 -1.04
N GLU A 41 4.90 14.47 -0.05
CA GLU A 41 4.48 15.86 -0.20
C GLU A 41 5.42 16.72 0.65
N ASP A 42 5.94 17.81 0.08
CA ASP A 42 6.85 18.76 0.76
C ASP A 42 8.03 18.06 1.46
N GLY A 43 8.63 17.08 0.78
CA GLY A 43 9.76 16.29 1.29
C GLY A 43 9.41 15.27 2.38
N ARG A 44 8.12 15.10 2.72
CA ARG A 44 7.68 14.19 3.79
C ARG A 44 6.94 12.99 3.23
N ILE A 45 7.31 11.79 3.71
CA ILE A 45 6.59 10.56 3.38
C ILE A 45 5.26 10.52 4.14
N LEU A 46 4.16 10.52 3.38
CA LEU A 46 2.79 10.50 3.87
C LEU A 46 2.21 9.08 3.96
N GLY A 47 2.70 8.17 3.13
CA GLY A 47 2.25 6.78 3.07
C GLY A 47 3.21 5.92 2.26
N ALA A 48 3.05 4.61 2.40
CA ALA A 48 3.87 3.63 1.71
C ALA A 48 3.04 2.42 1.27
N LEU A 49 3.49 1.78 0.20
CA LEU A 49 2.98 0.50 -0.30
C LEU A 49 4.16 -0.45 -0.51
N VAL A 50 4.03 -1.67 -0.02
CA VAL A 50 5.03 -2.74 -0.15
C VAL A 50 4.46 -3.82 -1.06
N LEU A 51 5.18 -4.10 -2.14
CA LEU A 51 4.76 -5.03 -3.18
C LEU A 51 5.78 -6.17 -3.33
N ARG A 52 5.32 -7.40 -3.08
CA ARG A 52 6.10 -8.63 -3.29
C ARG A 52 5.55 -9.35 -4.51
N GLY A 53 6.26 -9.24 -5.63
CA GLY A 53 5.75 -9.69 -6.92
C GLY A 53 4.52 -8.88 -7.35
N SER A 54 3.34 -9.49 -7.26
CA SER A 54 2.03 -8.85 -7.53
C SER A 54 1.18 -8.67 -6.26
N GLU A 55 1.65 -9.12 -5.11
CA GLU A 55 0.91 -9.04 -3.86
C GLU A 55 1.30 -7.79 -3.06
N ILE A 56 0.29 -6.99 -2.72
CA ILE A 56 0.40 -5.88 -1.78
C ILE A 56 0.46 -6.50 -0.39
N GLU A 57 1.67 -6.59 0.14
CA GLU A 57 1.95 -7.10 1.48
C GLU A 57 1.52 -6.10 2.56
N ALA A 58 1.68 -4.81 2.26
CA ALA A 58 1.31 -3.75 3.18
C ALA A 58 1.01 -2.46 2.43
N ILE A 59 0.01 -1.72 2.92
CA ILE A 59 -0.24 -0.33 2.53
C ILE A 59 -0.66 0.46 3.77
N ALA A 60 0.00 1.59 4.00
CA ALA A 60 -0.37 2.47 5.10
C ALA A 60 -0.24 3.94 4.71
N VAL A 61 -1.10 4.75 5.30
CA VAL A 61 -1.10 6.21 5.17
C VAL A 61 -1.21 6.80 6.57
N ARG A 62 -0.42 7.83 6.85
CA ARG A 62 -0.46 8.58 8.11
C ARG A 62 -1.90 9.02 8.42
N PRO A 63 -2.40 8.87 9.65
CA PRO A 63 -3.82 9.12 9.99
C PRO A 63 -4.36 10.47 9.51
N LYS A 64 -3.60 11.56 9.69
CA LYS A 64 -3.97 12.93 9.27
C LYS A 64 -4.07 13.14 7.74
N ARG A 65 -3.71 12.14 6.94
CA ARG A 65 -3.69 12.18 5.46
C ARG A 65 -4.63 11.16 4.82
N ARG A 66 -5.39 10.41 5.62
CA ARG A 66 -6.47 9.54 5.13
C ARG A 66 -7.59 10.38 4.51
N GLY A 67 -8.35 9.80 3.58
CA GLY A 67 -9.42 10.50 2.86
C GLY A 67 -8.94 11.52 1.81
N LYS A 68 -7.63 11.70 1.61
CA LYS A 68 -7.04 12.64 0.64
C LYS A 68 -6.49 11.98 -0.62
N GLY A 69 -6.89 10.74 -0.90
CA GLY A 69 -6.46 10.00 -2.10
C GLY A 69 -5.03 9.45 -2.09
N VAL A 70 -4.27 9.60 -1.00
CA VAL A 70 -2.87 9.12 -0.90
C VAL A 70 -2.75 7.61 -1.17
N GLY A 71 -3.59 6.79 -0.52
CA GLY A 71 -3.60 5.34 -0.71
C GLY A 71 -3.99 4.94 -2.14
N SER A 72 -4.98 5.63 -2.72
CA SER A 72 -5.39 5.43 -4.11
C SER A 72 -4.27 5.76 -5.09
N GLY A 73 -3.51 6.82 -4.84
CA GLY A 73 -2.33 7.17 -5.64
C GLY A 73 -1.27 6.07 -5.61
N LEU A 74 -0.98 5.53 -4.42
CA LEU A 74 -0.06 4.39 -4.26
C LEU A 74 -0.49 3.15 -5.06
N ILE A 75 -1.77 2.78 -4.98
CA ILE A 75 -2.29 1.61 -5.72
C ILE A 75 -2.28 1.85 -7.23
N ARG A 76 -2.64 3.05 -7.70
CA ARG A 76 -2.59 3.38 -9.14
C ARG A 76 -1.17 3.29 -9.68
N GLU A 77 -0.20 3.82 -8.94
CA GLU A 77 1.22 3.71 -9.31
C GLU A 77 1.74 2.26 -9.24
N ALA A 78 1.24 1.44 -8.32
CA ALA A 78 1.55 0.02 -8.34
C ALA A 78 0.96 -0.68 -9.59
N ALA A 79 -0.25 -0.30 -10.00
CA ALA A 79 -0.95 -0.86 -11.15
C ALA A 79 -0.34 -0.46 -12.50
N THR A 80 0.36 0.68 -12.59
CA THR A 80 1.13 1.03 -13.80
C THR A 80 2.37 0.15 -13.96
N ARG A 81 2.88 -0.42 -12.86
CA ARG A 81 4.10 -1.24 -12.81
C ARG A 81 3.83 -2.74 -12.90
N ARG A 82 2.66 -3.17 -12.44
CA ARG A 82 2.24 -4.58 -12.47
C ARG A 82 0.86 -4.71 -13.11
N PRO A 83 0.70 -5.57 -14.12
CA PRO A 83 -0.60 -5.76 -14.77
C PRO A 83 -1.64 -6.36 -13.82
N ARG A 84 -1.18 -7.13 -12.83
CA ARG A 84 -2.02 -7.74 -11.80
C ARG A 84 -1.58 -7.29 -10.42
N LEU A 85 -2.56 -7.02 -9.56
CA LEU A 85 -2.36 -6.77 -8.14
C LEU A 85 -3.28 -7.70 -7.32
N SER A 86 -2.80 -8.16 -6.18
CA SER A 86 -3.63 -8.81 -5.16
C SER A 86 -3.35 -8.24 -3.79
N ALA A 87 -4.33 -8.30 -2.89
CA ALA A 87 -4.17 -7.86 -1.50
C ALA A 87 -5.05 -8.70 -0.57
N GLY A 88 -4.52 -9.02 0.61
CA GLY A 88 -5.32 -9.46 1.75
C GLY A 88 -5.58 -8.29 2.69
N PHE A 89 -6.81 -8.11 3.16
CA PHE A 89 -7.17 -6.97 4.01
C PHE A 89 -8.42 -7.24 4.85
N ASP A 90 -8.62 -6.41 5.87
CA ASP A 90 -9.79 -6.49 6.74
C ASP A 90 -11.06 -6.00 6.03
N PRO A 91 -12.24 -6.59 6.29
CA PRO A 91 -13.50 -6.18 5.66
C PRO A 91 -13.81 -4.68 5.76
N ALA A 92 -13.34 -4.00 6.81
CA ALA A 92 -13.54 -2.57 7.02
C ALA A 92 -12.95 -1.68 5.90
N VAL A 93 -11.92 -2.16 5.18
CA VAL A 93 -11.32 -1.41 4.06
C VAL A 93 -11.76 -1.92 2.69
N ARG A 94 -12.75 -2.83 2.62
CA ARG A 94 -13.30 -3.34 1.36
C ARG A 94 -13.75 -2.24 0.39
N PRO A 95 -14.52 -1.21 0.80
CA PRO A 95 -14.95 -0.16 -0.12
C PRO A 95 -13.79 0.59 -0.78
N PHE A 96 -12.66 0.71 -0.11
CA PHE A 96 -11.46 1.34 -0.65
C PHE A 96 -10.86 0.52 -1.81
N TYR A 97 -10.80 -0.79 -1.69
CA TYR A 97 -10.27 -1.67 -2.74
C TYR A 97 -11.26 -1.80 -3.91
N GLU A 98 -12.55 -1.97 -3.65
CA GLU A 98 -13.59 -2.04 -4.69
C GLU A 98 -13.62 -0.77 -5.54
N ALA A 99 -13.51 0.41 -4.92
CA ALA A 99 -13.44 1.69 -5.63
C ALA A 99 -12.20 1.83 -6.55
N LEU A 100 -11.20 0.97 -6.40
CA LEU A 100 -9.99 0.94 -7.23
C LEU A 100 -10.01 -0.19 -8.28
N GLY A 101 -11.15 -0.87 -8.43
CA GLY A 101 -11.37 -1.93 -9.41
C GLY A 101 -10.84 -3.29 -8.95
N PHE A 102 -10.69 -3.51 -7.63
CA PHE A 102 -10.43 -4.86 -7.13
C PHE A 102 -11.74 -5.63 -7.07
N GLU A 103 -11.74 -6.83 -7.63
CA GLU A 103 -12.74 -7.86 -7.35
C GLU A 103 -12.42 -8.45 -5.97
N VAL A 104 -13.36 -8.37 -5.03
CA VAL A 104 -13.15 -8.75 -3.63
C VAL A 104 -14.00 -9.96 -3.26
N VAL A 105 -13.34 -10.98 -2.74
CA VAL A 105 -13.99 -12.12 -2.08
C VAL A 105 -13.72 -12.07 -0.58
N SER A 106 -14.72 -12.41 0.22
CA SER A 106 -14.62 -12.44 1.68
C SER A 106 -14.76 -13.88 2.17
N ASP A 107 -13.81 -14.34 2.97
CA ASP A 107 -13.82 -15.68 3.57
C ASP A 107 -13.20 -15.62 4.98
N GLY A 108 -13.82 -16.30 5.94
CA GLY A 108 -13.28 -16.43 7.30
C GLY A 108 -12.92 -15.12 8.02
N GLY A 109 -13.64 -14.02 7.75
CA GLY A 109 -13.37 -12.71 8.37
C GLY A 109 -12.24 -11.91 7.72
N ARG A 110 -11.66 -12.38 6.61
CA ARG A 110 -10.71 -11.63 5.79
C ARG A 110 -11.22 -11.46 4.37
N CYS A 111 -10.78 -10.39 3.72
CA CYS A 111 -11.03 -10.14 2.32
C CYS A 111 -9.76 -10.41 1.50
N ARG A 112 -9.94 -10.99 0.32
CA ARG A 112 -8.93 -11.08 -0.73
C ARG A 112 -9.43 -10.27 -1.92
N GLY A 113 -8.66 -9.28 -2.34
CA GLY A 113 -8.91 -8.52 -3.55
C GLY A 113 -7.95 -8.89 -4.66
N VAL A 114 -8.42 -8.91 -5.90
CA VAL A 114 -7.59 -9.00 -7.10
C VAL A 114 -7.98 -7.90 -8.09
N ARG A 115 -6.97 -7.23 -8.65
CA ARG A 115 -7.14 -6.25 -9.73
C ARG A 115 -6.34 -6.70 -10.94
N GLN A 116 -6.97 -6.70 -12.10
CA GLN A 116 -6.40 -7.02 -13.41
C GLN A 116 -6.84 -5.92 -14.41
N PRO A 117 -6.23 -5.84 -15.61
CA PRO A 117 -6.55 -4.82 -16.61
C PRO A 117 -7.99 -4.90 -17.08
#